data_AF-A0A971V1M5-F1
#
_entry.id   AF-A0A971V1M5-F1
#
_cell.length_a   1.000
_cell.length_b   1.000
_cell.length_c   1.000
_cell.angle_alpha   90.00
_cell.angle_beta   90.00
_cell.angle_gamma   90.00
#
_symmetry.space_group_name_H-M   'P 1'
#
loop_
_entity.id
_entity.type
_entity.pdbx_description
1 polymer ?
#
loop_
_entity_poly.entity_id
_entity_poly.type
_entity_poly.pdbx_seq_one_letter_code
_entity_poly.pdbx_strand_id
1 'polypeptide(L)' 'MKKTIFISSVQNEFASERKELANYIREDELLRIFFKPYLFEENADTAHDTAHGTAHGTAHDRFYIHINDHIG' A
#
# COMPACT_ATOMS: atom_id res chain seq x y z
N MET A 1 12.61 -11.18 -7.80
CA MET A 1 12.48 -9.90 -7.07
C MET A 1 11.03 -9.74 -6.65
N LYS A 2 10.72 -9.39 -5.39
CA LYS A 2 9.33 -9.20 -4.95
C LYS A 2 8.75 -7.92 -5.56
N LYS A 3 7.49 -7.96 -6.01
CA LYS A 3 6.75 -6.81 -6.50
C LYS A 3 6.18 -6.02 -5.33
N THR A 4 6.33 -4.71 -5.33
CA THR A 4 5.76 -3.86 -4.28
C THR A 4 4.29 -3.60 -4.57
N ILE A 5 3.44 -3.83 -3.57
CA ILE A 5 2.03 -3.45 -3.61
C ILE A 5 1.85 -2.24 -2.71
N PHE A 6 1.39 -1.13 -3.29
CA PHE A 6 1.02 0.07 -2.54
C PHE A 6 -0.45 -0.05 -2.16
N ILE A 7 -0.74 -0.03 -0.85
CA ILE A 7 -2.10 -0.03 -0.33
C ILE A 7 -2.40 1.39 0.14
N SER A 8 -3.36 2.05 -0.50
CA SER A 8 -3.66 3.46 -0.26
C SER A 8 -5.17 3.72 -0.15
N SER A 9 -5.53 4.71 0.65
CA SER A 9 -6.87 5.30 0.70
C SER A 9 -6.75 6.72 1.24
N VAL A 10 -7.58 7.64 0.72
CA VAL A 10 -7.62 9.04 1.19
C VAL A 10 -8.41 9.18 2.49
N GLN A 11 -9.17 8.17 2.89
CA GLN A 11 -10.02 8.19 4.07
C GLN A 11 -9.33 7.51 5.27
N ASN A 12 -9.40 8.18 6.42
CA ASN A 12 -8.83 7.65 7.67
C ASN A 12 -9.63 6.45 8.23
N GLU A 13 -10.91 6.32 7.88
CA GLU A 13 -11.75 5.21 8.34
C GLU A 13 -11.21 3.86 7.88
N PHE A 14 -10.57 3.80 6.72
CA PHE A 14 -9.96 2.58 6.19
C PHE A 14 -8.58 2.23 6.76
N ALA A 15 -8.12 2.91 7.81
CA ALA A 15 -6.77 2.67 8.35
C ALA A 15 -6.60 1.25 8.90
N SER A 16 -7.66 0.64 9.45
CA SER A 16 -7.60 -0.74 9.95
C SER A 16 -7.52 -1.73 8.79
N GLU A 17 -8.38 -1.56 7.79
CA GLU A 17 -8.52 -2.39 6.60
C GLU A 17 -7.24 -2.39 5.79
N ARG A 18 -6.57 -1.23 5.66
CA ARG A 18 -5.26 -1.15 5.01
C ARG A 18 -4.22 -2.01 5.73
N LYS A 19 -4.17 -1.97 7.07
CA LYS A 19 -3.24 -2.77 7.89
C LYS A 19 -3.57 -4.25 7.83
N GLU A 20 -4.84 -4.62 7.93
CA GLU A 20 -5.30 -5.99 7.84
C GLU A 20 -4.95 -6.61 6.48
N LEU A 21 -5.21 -5.89 5.38
CA LEU A 21 -4.84 -6.33 4.04
C LEU A 21 -3.33 -6.50 3.88
N ALA A 22 -2.54 -5.58 4.45
CA ALA A 22 -1.10 -5.68 4.44
C ALA A 22 -0.60 -6.92 5.21
N ASN A 23 -1.18 -7.18 6.37
CA ASN A 23 -0.85 -8.34 7.18
C ASN A 23 -1.23 -9.64 6.48
N TYR A 24 -2.41 -9.69 5.86
CA TYR A 24 -2.84 -10.82 5.05
C TYR A 24 -1.80 -11.18 3.97
N ILE A 25 -1.30 -10.18 3.23
CA ILE A 25 -0.26 -10.41 2.21
C ILE A 25 1.07 -10.89 2.82
N ARG A 26 1.42 -10.44 4.03
CA ARG A 26 2.66 -10.84 4.72
C ARG A 26 2.59 -12.25 5.28
N GLU A 27 1.42 -12.63 5.79
CA GLU A 27 1.20 -13.89 6.49
C GLU A 27 0.91 -15.03 5.50
N ASP A 28 0.23 -14.75 4.39
CA ASP A 28 -0.06 -15.74 3.36
C ASP A 28 1.22 -16.29 2.71
N GLU A 29 1.34 -17.62 2.66
CA GLU A 29 2.54 -18.31 2.24
C GLU A 29 2.90 -18.08 0.78
N LEU A 30 1.90 -17.91 -0.08
CA LEU A 30 2.09 -17.70 -1.51
C LEU A 30 2.31 -16.22 -1.80
N LEU A 31 1.45 -15.34 -1.27
CA LEU A 31 1.50 -13.91 -1.56
C LEU A 31 2.79 -13.28 -1.06
N ARG A 32 3.30 -13.67 0.12
CA ARG A 32 4.57 -13.13 0.65
C ARG A 32 5.78 -13.48 -0.20
N ILE A 33 5.72 -14.49 -1.06
CA ILE A 33 6.81 -14.88 -1.97
C ILE A 33 6.89 -13.87 -3.13
N PHE A 34 5.74 -13.44 -3.65
CA PHE A 34 5.66 -12.56 -4.82
C PHE A 34 5.59 -11.08 -4.47
N PHE A 35 5.02 -10.74 -3.30
CA PHE A 35 4.64 -9.39 -2.98
C PHE A 35 5.23 -8.88 -1.67
N LYS A 36 5.44 -7.55 -1.62
CA LYS A 36 5.77 -6.79 -0.42
C LYS A 36 4.79 -5.63 -0.29
N PRO A 37 3.87 -5.63 0.69
CA PRO A 37 2.96 -4.52 0.88
C PRO A 37 3.72 -3.32 1.46
N TYR A 38 3.34 -2.12 1.00
CA TYR A 38 3.83 -0.84 1.46
C TYR A 38 2.65 0.02 1.92
N LEU A 39 2.72 0.47 3.16
CA LEU A 39 1.80 1.41 3.80
C LEU A 39 2.59 2.66 4.14
N PHE A 40 2.03 3.82 3.84
CA PHE A 40 2.70 5.09 4.14
C PHE A 40 2.80 5.32 5.65
N GLU A 41 1.75 4.92 6.39
CA GLU A 41 1.62 5.08 7.83
C GLU A 41 2.66 4.27 8.62
N GLU A 42 3.16 3.16 8.07
CA GLU A 42 4.21 2.35 8.68
C GLU A 42 5.62 2.93 8.48
N ASN A 43 5.81 3.85 7.52
CA ASN A 43 7.11 4.42 7.17
C ASN A 43 7.26 5.90 7.61
N ALA A 44 6.32 6.42 8.40
CA ALA A 44 6.32 7.80 8.87
C ALA A 44 7.54 8.19 9.75
N ASP A 45 8.38 7.22 10.14
CA ASP A 45 9.60 7.46 10.92
C ASP A 45 10.85 7.81 10.09
N THR A 46 10.78 7.88 8.75
CA THR A 46 11.91 8.47 8.00
C THR A 46 11.50 8.98 6.61
N ALA A 47 11.74 10.28 6.40
CA ALA A 47 11.67 11.05 5.15
C ALA A 47 10.30 11.64 4.75
N HIS A 48 10.09 12.84 5.26
CA HIS A 48 9.43 14.01 4.66
C HIS A 48 8.99 13.86 3.16
N ASP A 49 7.68 13.67 2.99
CA ASP A 49 6.81 14.39 2.04
C ASP A 49 7.06 14.38 0.51
N THR A 50 7.96 13.55 -0.04
CA THR A 50 8.30 13.64 -1.49
C THR A 50 7.85 12.44 -2.35
N ALA A 51 7.36 11.35 -1.74
CA ALA A 51 7.12 10.10 -2.47
C ALA A 51 5.72 10.00 -3.12
N HIS A 52 4.70 10.72 -2.62
CA HIS A 52 3.31 10.51 -3.04
C HIS A 52 3.05 10.99 -4.48
N GLY A 53 3.56 12.17 -4.86
CA GLY A 53 3.38 12.72 -6.21
C GLY A 53 4.21 12.03 -7.30
N THR A 54 5.41 11.56 -6.96
CA THR A 54 6.36 10.96 -7.93
C THR A 54 6.06 9.48 -8.22
N ALA A 55 5.47 8.77 -7.24
CA ALA A 55 5.15 7.34 -7.37
C ALA A 55 4.01 7.08 -8.36
N HIS A 56 2.98 7.94 -8.37
CA HIS A 56 1.79 7.77 -9.21
C HIS A 56 2.08 8.03 -10.71
N GLY A 57 3.18 8.72 -11.03
CA GLY A 57 3.48 9.15 -12.40
C GLY A 57 4.52 8.33 -13.19
N THR A 58 5.37 7.49 -12.57
CA THR A 58 6.62 7.05 -13.26
C THR A 58 7.02 5.59 -13.09
N ALA A 59 6.14 4.65 -12.74
CA ALA A 59 6.55 3.25 -12.72
C ALA A 59 5.42 2.29 -13.12
N HIS A 60 5.48 1.83 -14.36
CA HIS A 60 4.65 0.76 -14.96
C HIS A 60 4.75 -0.61 -14.26
N ASP A 61 5.42 -0.71 -13.11
CA ASP A 61 5.68 -1.98 -12.40
C ASP A 61 5.28 -1.92 -10.91
N ARG A 62 4.48 -0.91 -10.52
CA ARG A 62 3.90 -0.75 -9.18
C ARG A 62 2.44 -1.18 -9.18
N PHE A 63 2.08 -2.11 -8.30
CA PHE A 63 0.70 -2.53 -8.12
C PHE A 63 0.05 -1.65 -7.06
N TYR A 64 -1.11 -1.08 -7.39
CA TYR A 64 -1.88 -0.25 -6.47
C TYR A 64 -3.17 -0.97 -6.10
N ILE A 65 -3.40 -1.11 -4.80
CA ILE A 65 -4.73 -1.40 -4.26
C ILE A 65 -5.23 -0.09 -3.66
N HIS A 66 -6.29 0.43 -4.26
CA HIS A 66 -6.94 1.64 -3.80
C HIS A 66 -8.28 1.26 -3.15
N ILE A 67 -8.42 1.56 -1.86
CA ILE A 67 -9.64 1.30 -1.10
C ILE A 67 -10.49 2.57 -1.17
N ASN A 68 -11.53 2.53 -1.99
CA ASN A 68 -12.56 3.56 -2.09
C ASN A 68 -13.81 3.11 -1.37
N ASP A 69 -14.40 4.00 -0.57
CA ASP A 69 -15.83 3.91 -0.31
C ASP A 69 -16.59 4.48 -1.51
N HIS A 70 -17.49 3.69 -2.08
CA HIS A 70 -18.57 4.26 -2.87
C HIS A 70 -19.62 4.79 -1.89
N ILE A 71 -19.38 5.98 -1.34
CA ILE A 71 -20.45 6.74 -0.70
C ILE A 71 -21.42 7.14 -1.82
N GLY A 72 -22.59 6.51 -1.83
CA GLY A 72 -23.73 6.92 -2.64
C GLY A 72 -24.43 8.14 -2.06
#